data_AF-A0A7Y9JG76-F1
#
_entry.id   AF-A0A7Y9JG76-F1
#
_cell.length_a   1.000
_cell.length_b   1.000
_cell.length_c   1.000
_cell.angle_alpha   90.00
_cell.angle_beta   90.00
_cell.angle_gamma   90.00
#
_symmetry.space_group_name_H-M   'P 1'
#
loop_
_entity.id
_entity.type
_entity.pdbx_description
1 polymer ?
#
loop_
_entity_poly.entity_id
_entity_poly.type
_entity_poly.pdbx_seq_one_letter_code
_entity_poly.pdbx_strand_id
1 'polypeptide(L)'
;MRLMREAKKVKQETIAHLTKVSAPQVSKIEAGKRRATRAFAVAVDDYLGAGGALVNLWEDLNKDGHPVPIWFDWPVIEADAAMLVCYEQSVMPGLAQTPAYASAILHGNQEAVEARISRQAIITGGDRTVPPTLVIMVDEQALHRPVGTSETMSSFQRDAVSRS
;
A
#
# COMPACT_ATOMS: atom_id res chain seq x y z
N MET A 1 -15.99 -5.09 -13.11
CA MET A 1 -16.10 -6.52 -13.53
C MET A 1 -17.55 -7.00 -13.53
N ARG A 2 -18.24 -7.10 -12.38
CA ARG A 2 -19.64 -7.62 -12.29
C ARG A 2 -20.60 -7.02 -13.33
N LEU A 3 -20.62 -5.69 -13.46
CA LEU A 3 -21.49 -4.98 -14.41
C LEU A 3 -21.22 -5.41 -15.87
N MET A 4 -19.96 -5.55 -16.27
CA MET A 4 -19.58 -5.99 -17.62
C MET A 4 -19.96 -7.45 -17.86
N ARG A 5 -19.81 -8.31 -16.84
CA ARG A 5 -20.21 -9.72 -16.90
C ARG A 5 -21.73 -9.86 -17.09
N GLU A 6 -22.52 -9.12 -16.29
CA GLU A 6 -23.98 -9.14 -16.33
C GLU A 6 -24.52 -8.56 -17.65
N ALA A 7 -23.91 -7.49 -18.16
CA ALA A 7 -24.25 -6.92 -19.47
C ALA A 7 -24.08 -7.92 -20.62
N LYS A 8 -23.06 -8.80 -20.53
CA LYS A 8 -22.83 -9.90 -21.49
C LYS A 8 -23.56 -11.20 -21.16
N LYS A 9 -24.40 -11.22 -20.12
CA LYS A 9 -25.14 -12.41 -19.63
C LYS A 9 -24.24 -13.60 -19.32
N VAL A 10 -23.00 -13.33 -18.91
CA VAL A 10 -22.02 -14.36 -18.54
C VAL A 10 -22.24 -14.77 -17.08
N LYS A 11 -22.15 -16.07 -16.77
CA LYS A 11 -22.26 -16.56 -15.40
C LYS A 11 -20.91 -16.53 -14.68
N GLN A 12 -20.93 -16.47 -13.34
CA GLN A 12 -19.69 -16.51 -12.54
C GLN A 12 -18.95 -17.85 -12.72
N GLU A 13 -19.68 -18.96 -12.92
CA GLU A 13 -19.08 -20.26 -13.20
C GLU A 13 -18.28 -20.25 -14.50
N THR A 14 -18.72 -19.51 -15.52
CA THR A 14 -18.00 -19.40 -16.79
C THR A 14 -16.63 -18.75 -16.59
N ILE A 15 -16.57 -17.69 -15.80
CA ILE A 15 -15.31 -17.01 -15.44
C ILE A 15 -14.44 -17.93 -14.57
N ALA A 16 -15.04 -18.67 -13.64
CA ALA A 16 -14.36 -19.62 -12.79
C ALA A 16 -13.63 -20.70 -13.62
N HIS A 17 -14.34 -21.31 -14.57
CA HIS A 17 -13.76 -22.30 -15.50
C HIS A 17 -12.63 -21.70 -16.36
N LEU A 18 -12.83 -20.51 -16.91
CA LEU A 18 -11.83 -19.82 -17.73
C LEU A 18 -10.52 -19.57 -16.97
N THR A 19 -10.63 -19.15 -15.70
CA THR A 19 -9.49 -18.66 -14.90
C THR A 19 -8.95 -19.68 -13.90
N LYS A 20 -9.50 -20.90 -13.89
CA LYS A 20 -9.14 -21.99 -12.96
C LYS A 20 -9.31 -21.62 -11.49
N VAL A 21 -10.24 -20.72 -11.17
CA VAL A 21 -10.64 -20.39 -9.78
C VAL A 21 -12.05 -20.91 -9.53
N SER A 22 -12.51 -20.96 -8.29
CA SER A 22 -13.88 -21.38 -7.98
C SER A 22 -14.89 -20.23 -8.16
N ALA A 23 -16.16 -20.54 -8.46
CA ALA A 23 -17.21 -19.53 -8.57
C ALA A 23 -17.37 -18.66 -7.30
N PRO A 24 -17.26 -19.21 -6.07
CA PRO A 24 -17.20 -18.39 -4.86
C PRO A 24 -15.99 -17.42 -4.82
N GLN A 25 -14.85 -17.79 -5.39
CA GLN A 25 -13.71 -16.88 -5.52
C GLN A 25 -14.00 -15.75 -6.51
N VAL A 26 -14.64 -16.04 -7.65
CA VAL A 26 -15.09 -15.00 -8.61
C VAL A 26 -16.04 -14.03 -7.92
N SER A 27 -17.00 -14.53 -7.15
CA SER A 27 -17.93 -13.69 -6.38
C SER A 27 -17.21 -12.77 -5.37
N LYS A 28 -16.22 -13.30 -4.64
CA LYS A 28 -15.40 -12.48 -3.72
C LYS A 28 -14.60 -11.42 -4.45
N ILE A 29 -14.09 -11.71 -5.65
CA ILE A 29 -13.37 -10.74 -6.49
C ILE A 29 -14.34 -9.65 -6.98
N GLU A 30 -15.51 -10.03 -7.49
CA GLU A 30 -16.55 -9.09 -7.93
C GLU A 30 -17.05 -8.17 -6.82
N ALA A 31 -17.09 -8.66 -5.58
CA ALA A 31 -17.48 -7.91 -4.39
C ALA A 31 -16.32 -7.11 -3.76
N GLY A 32 -15.12 -7.11 -4.35
CA GLY A 32 -13.94 -6.42 -3.81
C GLY A 32 -13.34 -7.07 -2.54
N LYS A 33 -13.86 -8.20 -2.08
CA LYS A 33 -13.41 -8.90 -0.86
C LYS A 33 -12.13 -9.73 -1.07
N ARG A 34 -11.65 -9.85 -2.31
CA ARG A 34 -10.42 -10.57 -2.68
C ARG A 34 -9.80 -9.92 -3.91
N ARG A 35 -8.49 -9.68 -3.91
CA ARG A 35 -7.78 -9.22 -5.12
C ARG A 35 -7.76 -10.30 -6.20
N ALA A 36 -7.96 -9.86 -7.44
CA ALA A 36 -7.65 -10.66 -8.61
C ALA A 36 -6.13 -10.70 -8.83
N THR A 37 -5.62 -11.80 -9.38
CA THR A 37 -4.26 -11.82 -9.93
C THR A 37 -4.24 -11.09 -11.27
N ARG A 38 -3.07 -10.61 -11.71
CA ARG A 38 -2.93 -10.00 -13.03
C ARG A 38 -3.40 -10.93 -14.15
N ALA A 39 -2.99 -12.19 -14.07
CA ALA A 39 -3.40 -13.22 -15.03
C ALA A 39 -4.93 -13.41 -15.08
N PHE A 40 -5.60 -13.33 -13.92
CA PHE A 40 -7.06 -13.32 -13.86
C PHE A 40 -7.64 -12.08 -14.54
N ALA A 41 -7.12 -10.89 -14.23
CA ALA A 41 -7.61 -9.64 -14.81
C ALA A 41 -7.48 -9.64 -16.34
N VAL A 42 -6.33 -10.05 -16.87
CA VAL A 42 -6.09 -10.18 -18.32
C VAL A 42 -7.06 -11.17 -18.97
N ALA A 43 -7.15 -12.40 -18.45
CA ALA A 43 -8.02 -13.42 -19.03
C ALA A 43 -9.50 -13.00 -19.04
N VAL A 44 -9.96 -12.32 -18.00
CA VAL A 44 -11.34 -11.83 -17.90
C VAL A 44 -11.56 -10.60 -18.77
N ASP A 45 -10.58 -9.70 -18.90
CA ASP A 45 -10.65 -8.55 -19.81
C ASP A 45 -10.81 -9.00 -21.25
N ASP A 46 -9.95 -9.94 -21.69
CA ASP A 46 -9.98 -10.52 -23.03
C ASP A 46 -11.33 -11.20 -23.30
N TYR A 47 -11.79 -12.03 -22.36
CA TYR A 47 -13.05 -12.76 -22.51
C TYR A 47 -14.28 -11.84 -22.50
N LEU A 48 -14.30 -10.85 -21.60
CA LEU A 48 -15.38 -9.86 -21.55
C LEU A 48 -15.19 -8.74 -22.57
N GLY A 49 -14.16 -8.77 -23.41
CA GLY A 49 -13.85 -7.72 -24.39
C GLY A 49 -13.88 -6.33 -23.76
N ALA A 50 -13.26 -6.18 -22.58
CA ALA A 50 -13.32 -4.95 -21.79
C ALA A 50 -12.34 -3.88 -22.28
N GLY A 51 -11.57 -4.15 -23.34
CA GLY A 51 -10.72 -3.17 -24.01
C GLY A 51 -9.57 -2.68 -23.13
N GLY A 52 -9.09 -3.53 -22.22
CA GLY A 52 -8.05 -3.20 -21.25
C GLY A 52 -8.57 -2.51 -19.99
N ALA A 53 -9.87 -2.21 -19.86
CA ALA A 53 -10.40 -1.51 -18.70
C ALA A 53 -10.22 -2.27 -17.37
N LEU A 54 -10.33 -3.60 -17.37
CA LEU A 54 -10.11 -4.42 -16.17
C LEU A 54 -8.63 -4.60 -15.87
N VAL A 55 -7.78 -4.65 -16.90
CA VAL A 55 -6.33 -4.68 -16.75
C VAL A 55 -5.83 -3.34 -16.19
N ASN A 56 -6.24 -2.22 -16.77
CA ASN A 56 -5.87 -0.89 -16.29
C ASN A 56 -6.34 -0.66 -14.86
N LEU A 57 -7.57 -1.05 -14.52
CA LEU A 57 -8.05 -1.00 -13.14
C LEU A 57 -7.20 -1.85 -12.20
N TRP A 58 -6.77 -3.04 -12.64
CA TRP A 58 -5.88 -3.88 -11.83
C TRP A 58 -4.51 -3.23 -11.63
N GLU A 59 -3.93 -2.65 -12.69
CA GLU A 59 -2.65 -1.94 -12.62
C GLU A 59 -2.77 -0.72 -11.71
N ASP A 60 -3.81 0.11 -11.84
CA ASP A 60 -4.00 1.29 -10.99
C ASP A 60 -4.19 0.92 -9.51
N LEU A 61 -4.89 -0.18 -9.20
CA LEU A 61 -5.03 -0.68 -7.83
C LEU A 61 -3.73 -1.31 -7.25
N ASN A 62 -2.73 -1.57 -8.10
CA ASN A 62 -1.50 -2.27 -7.74
C ASN A 62 -0.21 -1.46 -8.00
N LYS A 63 -0.27 -0.34 -8.72
CA LYS A 63 0.86 0.51 -9.09
C LYS A 63 1.58 1.12 -7.89
N ASP A 64 0.87 1.37 -6.80
CA ASP A 64 1.44 2.08 -5.64
C ASP A 64 2.17 1.17 -4.63
N GLY A 65 2.54 -0.05 -5.03
CA GLY A 65 3.49 -0.88 -4.29
C GLY A 65 3.12 -1.16 -2.82
N HIS A 66 1.83 -1.16 -2.47
CA HIS A 66 1.41 -1.30 -1.06
C HIS A 66 1.68 -2.71 -0.53
N PRO A 67 2.61 -2.89 0.43
CA PRO A 67 3.00 -4.20 0.94
C PRO A 67 2.08 -4.65 2.09
N VAL A 68 0.78 -4.33 2.04
CA VAL A 68 -0.16 -4.57 3.15
C VAL A 68 -1.49 -5.23 2.72
N PRO A 69 -2.16 -5.96 3.63
CA PRO A 69 -3.31 -6.82 3.31
C PRO A 69 -4.58 -6.08 2.82
N ILE A 70 -5.47 -6.87 2.20
CA ILE A 70 -6.69 -6.50 1.45
C ILE A 70 -7.74 -5.68 2.26
N TRP A 71 -7.66 -5.65 3.59
CA TRP A 71 -8.58 -4.91 4.47
C TRP A 71 -7.98 -3.59 4.99
N PHE A 72 -6.78 -3.22 4.54
CA PHE A 72 -5.98 -2.13 5.12
C PHE A 72 -5.62 -1.09 4.06
N ASP A 73 -6.59 -0.25 3.70
CA ASP A 73 -6.40 0.89 2.78
C ASP A 73 -5.82 2.11 3.52
N TRP A 74 -4.73 1.87 4.24
CA TRP A 74 -4.13 2.84 5.16
C TRP A 74 -3.69 4.15 4.48
N PRO A 75 -3.14 4.16 3.25
CA PRO A 75 -2.74 5.41 2.59
C PRO A 75 -3.92 6.34 2.27
N VAL A 76 -5.08 5.81 1.88
CA VAL A 76 -6.29 6.61 1.62
C VAL A 76 -6.86 7.16 2.93
N ILE A 77 -6.93 6.32 3.96
CA ILE A 77 -7.43 6.73 5.28
C ILE A 77 -6.48 7.72 5.96
N GLU A 78 -5.16 7.53 5.81
CA GLU A 78 -4.15 8.45 6.33
C GLU A 78 -4.20 9.81 5.66
N ALA A 79 -4.42 9.83 4.34
CA ALA A 79 -4.53 11.06 3.57
C ALA A 79 -5.72 11.92 3.99
N ASP A 80 -6.80 11.32 4.52
CA ASP A 80 -8.01 12.03 5.00
C ASP A 80 -8.03 12.24 6.51
N ALA A 81 -7.09 11.65 7.26
CA ALA A 81 -7.07 11.74 8.71
C ALA A 81 -6.89 13.18 9.19
N ALA A 82 -7.50 13.51 10.33
CA ALA A 82 -7.17 14.70 11.11
C ALA A 82 -6.00 14.46 12.07
N MET A 83 -5.80 13.20 12.48
CA MET A 83 -4.75 12.78 13.40
C MET A 83 -4.31 11.35 13.06
N LEU A 84 -3.00 11.14 13.07
CA LEU A 84 -2.35 9.85 12.91
C LEU A 84 -1.65 9.50 14.22
N VAL A 85 -2.04 8.38 14.83
CA VAL A 85 -1.42 7.87 16.05
C VAL A 85 -0.80 6.52 15.75
N CYS A 86 0.50 6.37 16.01
CA CYS A 86 1.19 5.09 15.85
C CYS A 86 2.01 4.72 17.09
N TYR A 87 2.11 3.42 17.34
CA TYR A 87 2.94 2.84 18.37
C TYR A 87 3.82 1.75 17.75
N GLU A 88 5.13 1.89 17.89
CA GLU A 88 6.10 0.91 17.38
C GLU A 88 7.05 0.47 18.49
N GLN A 89 7.24 -0.85 18.60
CA GLN A 89 8.00 -1.46 19.70
C GLN A 89 9.47 -1.68 19.37
N SER A 90 9.84 -1.72 18.09
CA SER A 90 11.16 -2.22 17.68
C SER A 90 11.89 -1.34 16.68
N VAL A 91 11.18 -0.54 15.90
CA VAL A 91 11.75 0.32 14.85
C VAL A 91 10.98 1.62 14.79
N MET A 92 11.57 2.64 14.18
CA MET A 92 10.88 3.91 13.97
C MET A 92 9.76 3.74 12.95
N PRO A 93 8.58 4.35 13.16
CA PRO A 93 7.47 4.26 12.21
C PRO A 93 7.86 4.85 10.85
N GLY A 94 7.34 4.25 9.78
CA GLY A 94 7.71 4.58 8.40
C GLY A 94 7.60 6.07 8.03
N LEU A 95 6.62 6.78 8.59
CA LEU A 95 6.39 8.21 8.35
C LEU A 95 7.47 9.12 8.97
N ALA A 96 8.29 8.60 9.90
CA ALA A 96 9.38 9.32 10.53
C ALA A 96 10.77 8.89 10.04
N GLN A 97 10.87 7.87 9.18
CA GLN A 97 12.16 7.31 8.75
C GLN A 97 12.92 8.23 7.79
N THR A 98 14.24 8.22 7.84
CA THR A 98 15.07 8.81 6.77
C THR A 98 15.22 7.81 5.60
N PRO A 99 15.61 8.25 4.39
CA PRO A 99 15.84 7.35 3.27
C PRO A 99 16.83 6.23 3.58
N ALA A 100 17.91 6.53 4.30
CA ALA A 100 18.90 5.54 4.73
C ALA A 100 18.30 4.50 5.70
N TYR A 101 17.49 4.95 6.66
CA TYR A 101 16.80 4.07 7.62
C TYR A 101 15.79 3.17 6.90
N ALA A 102 14.98 3.74 6.00
CA ALA A 102 14.01 3.00 5.20
C ALA A 102 14.71 1.94 4.32
N SER A 103 15.82 2.30 3.68
CA SER A 103 16.62 1.40 2.86
C SER A 103 17.17 0.21 3.65
N ALA A 104 17.64 0.46 4.88
CA ALA A 104 18.11 -0.61 5.76
C ALA A 104 17.01 -1.62 6.13
N ILE A 105 15.79 -1.15 6.43
CA ILE A 105 14.64 -2.03 6.75
C ILE A 105 14.11 -2.75 5.50
N LEU A 106 14.14 -2.10 4.35
CA LEU A 106 13.61 -2.61 3.08
C LEU A 106 14.66 -3.38 2.27
N HIS A 107 15.80 -3.69 2.87
CA HIS A 107 16.89 -4.45 2.26
C HIS A 107 17.35 -3.87 0.91
N GLY A 108 17.40 -2.54 0.79
CA GLY A 108 17.84 -1.85 -0.42
C GLY A 108 16.85 -1.87 -1.59
N ASN A 109 15.60 -2.28 -1.38
CA ASN A 109 14.57 -2.19 -2.42
C ASN A 109 14.22 -0.72 -2.70
N GLN A 110 14.79 -0.18 -3.78
CA GLN A 110 14.66 1.23 -4.13
C GLN A 110 13.21 1.68 -4.35
N GLU A 111 12.39 0.86 -5.03
CA GLU A 111 10.99 1.17 -5.30
C GLU A 111 10.17 1.25 -3.99
N ALA A 112 10.40 0.30 -3.09
CA ALA A 112 9.74 0.29 -1.78
C ALA A 112 10.19 1.48 -0.90
N VAL A 113 11.46 1.88 -1.00
CA VAL A 113 12.01 3.04 -0.29
C VAL A 113 11.40 4.33 -0.82
N GLU A 114 11.33 4.48 -2.14
CA GLU A 114 10.71 5.64 -2.78
C GLU A 114 9.24 5.76 -2.39
N ALA A 115 8.48 4.67 -2.46
CA ALA A 115 7.09 4.65 -1.99
C ALA A 115 6.96 5.03 -0.51
N ARG A 116 7.88 4.55 0.36
CA ARG A 116 7.91 4.88 1.80
C ARG A 116 8.15 6.38 2.04
N ILE A 117 9.12 6.96 1.34
CA ILE A 117 9.51 8.35 1.51
C ILE A 117 8.47 9.30 0.89
N SER A 118 7.96 8.99 -0.29
CA SER A 118 6.88 9.75 -0.93
C SER A 118 5.63 9.82 -0.06
N ARG A 119 5.33 8.76 0.68
CA ARG A 119 4.22 8.73 1.65
C ARG A 119 4.35 9.74 2.79
N GLN A 120 5.55 10.24 3.09
CA GLN A 120 5.74 11.29 4.12
C GLN A 120 5.12 12.64 3.72
N ALA A 121 4.77 12.83 2.44
CA ALA A 121 4.00 14.00 2.01
C ALA A 121 2.67 14.16 2.76
N ILE A 122 2.11 13.05 3.28
CA ILE A 122 0.88 13.06 4.10
C ILE A 122 1.02 13.97 5.32
N ILE A 123 2.16 13.92 6.02
CA ILE A 123 2.37 14.65 7.28
C ILE A 123 2.91 16.06 7.07
N THR A 124 3.50 16.34 5.90
CA THR A 124 3.90 17.71 5.51
C THR A 124 2.77 18.49 4.85
N GLY A 125 1.64 17.83 4.57
CA GLY A 125 0.40 18.45 4.11
C GLY A 125 0.11 18.29 2.63
N GLY A 126 1.09 17.93 1.79
CA GLY A 126 0.87 17.81 0.33
C GLY A 126 0.11 19.01 -0.24
N ASP A 127 -1.05 18.75 -0.86
CA ASP A 127 -1.99 19.76 -1.40
C ASP A 127 -3.05 20.25 -0.38
N ARG A 128 -3.03 19.77 0.87
CA ARG A 128 -3.99 20.15 1.92
C ARG A 128 -3.59 21.48 2.56
N THR A 129 -4.60 22.26 2.93
CA THR A 129 -4.43 23.49 3.71
C THR A 129 -4.01 23.24 5.16
N VAL A 130 -4.35 22.07 5.72
CA VAL A 130 -3.96 21.66 7.09
C VAL A 130 -3.50 20.20 7.09
N PRO A 131 -2.21 19.92 7.42
CA PRO A 131 -1.72 18.56 7.58
C PRO A 131 -2.31 17.86 8.82
N PRO A 132 -2.38 16.52 8.84
CA PRO A 132 -2.77 15.76 10.02
C PRO A 132 -1.78 15.94 11.17
N THR A 133 -2.28 15.93 12.41
CA THR A 133 -1.41 15.83 13.59
C THR A 133 -0.82 14.42 13.67
N LEU A 134 0.51 14.28 13.68
CA LEU A 134 1.18 13.00 13.86
C LEU A 134 1.62 12.84 15.33
N VAL A 135 1.13 11.81 15.99
CA VAL A 135 1.56 11.38 17.32
C VAL A 135 2.27 10.05 17.21
N ILE A 136 3.55 10.04 17.57
CA ILE A 136 4.36 8.83 17.56
C ILE A 136 4.70 8.45 19.00
N MET A 137 4.28 7.26 19.39
CA MET A 137 4.74 6.61 20.61
C MET A 137 5.81 5.58 20.23
N VAL A 138 7.02 5.78 20.73
CA VAL A 138 8.15 4.88 20.44
C VAL A 138 8.63 4.26 21.74
N ASP A 139 8.88 2.94 21.72
CA ASP A 139 9.65 2.30 22.78
C ASP A 139 11.13 2.76 22.73
N GLU A 140 11.74 2.99 23.88
CA GLU A 140 13.15 3.39 23.98
C GLU A 140 14.07 2.45 23.20
N GLN A 141 13.75 1.16 23.15
CA GLN A 141 14.52 0.17 22.40
C GLN A 141 14.63 0.52 20.91
N ALA A 142 13.64 1.16 20.29
CA ALA A 142 13.69 1.51 18.87
C ALA A 142 14.73 2.62 18.56
N LEU A 143 15.11 3.43 19.57
CA LEU A 143 16.17 4.44 19.44
C LEU A 143 17.57 3.83 19.52
N HIS A 144 17.70 2.69 20.21
CA HIS A 144 18.98 2.00 20.44
C HIS A 144 19.18 0.77 19.56
N ARG A 145 18.10 0.25 18.97
CA ARG A 145 18.18 -0.90 18.08
C ARG A 145 18.95 -0.50 16.81
N PRO A 146 20.05 -1.20 16.47
CA PRO A 146 20.80 -0.88 15.28
C PRO A 146 19.97 -1.21 14.03
N VAL A 147 19.73 -0.20 13.21
CA VAL A 147 19.13 -0.33 11.88
C VAL A 147 20.11 0.23 10.86
N GLY A 148 20.55 -0.63 9.94
CA GLY A 148 21.59 -0.28 8.97
C GLY A 148 22.96 -0.09 9.64
N THR A 149 23.66 0.97 9.26
CA THR A 149 24.99 1.30 9.78
C THR A 149 24.92 2.25 10.97
N SER A 150 26.02 2.37 11.72
CA SER A 150 26.14 3.39 12.80
C SER A 150 25.91 4.82 12.27
N GLU A 151 26.34 5.09 11.03
CA GLU A 151 26.09 6.36 10.35
C GLU A 151 24.59 6.56 10.06
N THR A 152 23.87 5.51 9.64
CA THR A 152 22.42 5.55 9.43
C THR A 152 21.70 5.99 10.71
N MET A 153 22.05 5.37 11.84
CA MET A 153 21.46 5.70 13.15
C MET A 153 21.85 7.10 13.63
N SER A 154 23.12 7.49 13.48
CA SER A 154 23.61 8.80 13.89
C SER A 154 22.99 9.94 13.06
N SER A 155 22.75 9.72 11.76
CA SER A 155 22.02 10.66 10.91
C SER A 155 20.58 10.76 11.36
N PHE A 156 19.91 9.62 11.54
CA PHE A 156 18.52 9.56 11.96
C PHE A 156 18.26 10.33 13.27
N GLN A 157 19.08 10.10 14.29
CA GLN A 157 18.92 10.73 15.60
C GLN A 157 19.14 12.26 15.53
N ARG A 158 20.04 12.74 14.68
CA ARG A 158 20.23 14.19 14.47
C ARG A 158 19.03 14.82 13.78
N ASP A 159 18.50 14.16 12.74
CA ASP A 159 17.37 14.66 11.96
C ASP A 159 16.09 14.68 12.80
N ALA A 160 15.88 13.68 13.66
CA ALA A 160 14.73 13.60 14.56
C ALA A 160 14.68 14.78 15.55
N VAL A 161 15.82 15.22 16.09
CA VAL A 161 15.91 16.34 17.05
C VAL A 161 15.67 17.70 16.39
N SER A 162 15.94 17.83 15.10
CA SER A 162 15.73 19.09 14.36
C SER A 162 14.27 19.36 13.94
N ARG A 163 13.39 18.36 14.08
CA ARG A 163 11.99 18.39 13.63
C ARG A 163 10.97 18.54 14.77
N SER A 164 11.44 18.67 16.01
CA SER A 164 10.65 18.92 17.23
C SER A 164 10.74 20.39 17.64
#